data_AF-A0A0C2C1C1-F1
#
_entry.id   AF-A0A0C2C1C1-F1
#
_cell.length_a   1.000
_cell.length_b   1.000
_cell.length_c   1.000
_cell.angle_alpha   90.00
_cell.angle_beta   90.00
_cell.angle_gamma   90.00
#
_symmetry.space_group_name_H-M   'P 1'
#
loop_
_entity.id
_entity.type
_entity.pdbx_description
1 polymer ?
#
loop_
_entity_poly.entity_id
_entity_poly.type
_entity_poly.pdbx_seq_one_letter_code
_entity_poly.pdbx_strand_id
1 'polypeptide(L)'
;MYNLSKVDYGSRRMWVVLNKEIELYEHTEFTGAADSWLRTYLAFIKQSGLLLTQDNFVYILRNVFLAQPQFGKYRRDVVFDEGSSSLYASRVPVQLRHVGCANQSRAMHLFRRLAETSEIPTGVYADFFQ
;
A
#
# COMPACT_ATOMS: atom_id res chain seq x y z
N MET A 1 -2.70 12.49 8.54
CA MET A 1 -2.03 11.18 8.69
C MET A 1 -3.10 10.20 9.14
N TYR A 2 -3.40 9.16 8.36
CA TYR A 2 -4.47 8.21 8.69
C TYR A 2 -3.89 6.98 9.41
N ASN A 3 -4.62 6.46 10.39
CA ASN A 3 -4.21 5.30 11.18
C ASN A 3 -4.93 4.04 10.69
N LEU A 4 -4.18 3.14 10.03
CA LEU A 4 -4.68 1.87 9.48
C LEU A 4 -5.03 0.85 10.57
N SER A 5 -4.60 1.05 11.83
CA SER A 5 -4.91 0.16 12.95
C SER A 5 -6.34 0.29 13.46
N LYS A 6 -7.05 1.37 13.08
CA LYS A 6 -8.45 1.62 13.45
C LYS A 6 -9.45 1.24 12.36
N VAL A 7 -8.98 0.74 11.23
CA VAL A 7 -9.83 0.34 10.11
C VAL A 7 -10.43 -1.04 10.42
N ASP A 8 -11.75 -1.12 10.46
CA ASP A 8 -12.45 -2.40 10.55
C ASP A 8 -12.51 -3.06 9.17
N TYR A 9 -11.71 -4.11 8.98
CA TYR A 9 -11.70 -4.90 7.74
C TYR A 9 -12.81 -5.97 7.73
N GLY A 10 -13.59 -6.09 8.80
CA GLY A 10 -14.59 -7.13 9.01
C GLY A 10 -13.96 -8.52 8.98
N SER A 11 -14.63 -9.48 8.33
CA SER A 11 -14.09 -10.83 8.10
C SER A 11 -13.01 -10.89 7.01
N ARG A 12 -12.76 -9.77 6.30
CA ARG A 12 -11.81 -9.74 5.18
C ARG A 12 -10.39 -9.60 5.72
N ARG A 13 -9.48 -10.31 5.08
CA ARG A 13 -8.04 -10.23 5.40
C ARG A 13 -7.50 -8.86 4.96
N MET A 14 -6.82 -8.15 5.86
CA MET A 14 -6.24 -6.82 5.62
C MET A 14 -5.47 -6.75 4.29
N TRP A 15 -4.62 -7.73 3.99
CA TRP A 15 -3.83 -7.76 2.75
C TRP A 15 -4.67 -7.91 1.48
N VAL A 16 -5.88 -8.46 1.56
CA VAL A 16 -6.81 -8.52 0.42
C VAL A 16 -7.38 -7.14 0.12
N VAL A 17 -7.76 -6.41 1.15
CA VAL A 17 -8.30 -5.03 1.01
C VAL A 17 -7.21 -4.10 0.48
N LEU A 18 -6.01 -4.15 1.07
CA LEU A 18 -4.87 -3.35 0.61
C LEU A 18 -4.48 -3.68 -0.84
N ASN A 19 -4.48 -4.96 -1.24
CA ASN A 19 -4.14 -5.33 -2.61
C ASN A 19 -5.18 -4.81 -3.62
N LYS A 20 -6.47 -4.87 -3.29
CA LYS A 20 -7.53 -4.31 -4.14
C LYS A 20 -7.40 -2.80 -4.29
N GLU A 21 -7.07 -2.10 -3.22
CA GLU A 21 -6.85 -0.64 -3.27
C GLU A 21 -5.70 -0.31 -4.24
N ILE A 22 -4.58 -1.03 -4.17
CA ILE A 22 -3.44 -0.82 -5.08
C ILE A 22 -3.84 -1.05 -6.54
N GLU A 23 -4.64 -2.09 -6.82
CA GLU A 23 -5.11 -2.41 -8.17
C GLU A 23 -5.94 -1.29 -8.79
N LEU A 24 -6.74 -0.56 -7.99
CA LEU A 24 -7.50 0.60 -8.48
C LEU A 24 -6.59 1.69 -9.05
N TYR A 25 -5.44 1.91 -8.43
CA TYR A 25 -4.48 2.91 -8.91
C TYR A 25 -3.55 2.38 -10.00
N GLU A 26 -3.33 1.07 -10.13
CA GLU A 26 -2.52 0.51 -11.22
C GLU A 26 -3.23 0.55 -12.58
N HIS A 27 -4.56 0.51 -12.57
CA HIS A 27 -5.40 0.40 -13.77
C HIS A 27 -6.14 1.71 -14.11
N THR A 28 -5.42 2.83 -14.18
CA THR A 28 -5.96 4.11 -14.68
C THR A 28 -5.31 4.52 -16.00
N GLU A 29 -5.91 5.49 -16.69
CA GLU A 29 -5.33 6.08 -17.91
C GLU A 29 -4.01 6.85 -17.66
N PHE A 30 -3.70 7.15 -16.39
CA PHE A 30 -2.56 8.00 -15.98
C PHE A 30 -1.47 7.25 -15.21
N THR A 31 -1.62 5.94 -15.03
CA THR A 31 -0.76 5.14 -14.16
C THR A 31 -0.32 3.82 -14.80
N GLY A 32 0.62 3.15 -14.14
CA GLY A 32 1.08 1.83 -14.49
C GLY A 32 1.40 1.01 -13.24
N ALA A 33 2.44 0.18 -13.33
CA ALA A 33 2.83 -0.72 -12.26
C ALA A 33 3.12 0.00 -10.94
N ALA A 34 2.73 -0.62 -9.82
CA ALA A 34 3.08 -0.18 -8.47
C ALA A 34 4.31 -0.92 -7.94
N ASP A 35 5.19 -0.20 -7.22
CA ASP A 35 6.23 -0.83 -6.39
C ASP A 35 5.62 -1.18 -5.03
N SER A 36 4.94 -2.33 -4.98
CA SER A 36 4.15 -2.75 -3.81
C SER A 36 4.94 -3.68 -2.89
N TRP A 37 5.29 -3.19 -1.70
CA TRP A 37 5.84 -4.01 -0.62
C TRP A 37 4.93 -5.20 -0.28
N LEU A 38 3.61 -5.01 -0.41
CA LEU A 38 2.62 -6.03 -0.10
C LEU A 38 2.68 -7.19 -1.09
N ARG A 39 2.78 -6.92 -2.40
CA ARG A 39 2.90 -7.97 -3.41
C ARG A 39 4.21 -8.74 -3.24
N THR A 40 5.32 -8.05 -3.00
CA THR A 40 6.61 -8.69 -2.72
C THR A 40 6.56 -9.52 -1.43
N TYR A 41 5.92 -9.00 -0.38
CA TYR A 41 5.73 -9.71 0.88
C TYR A 41 4.92 -10.99 0.70
N LEU A 42 3.78 -10.93 0.00
CA LEU A 42 2.94 -12.10 -0.27
C LEU A 42 3.68 -13.14 -1.12
N ALA A 43 4.50 -12.71 -2.09
CA ALA A 43 5.37 -13.60 -2.85
C ALA A 43 6.42 -14.29 -1.96
N PHE A 44 7.05 -13.54 -1.05
CA PHE A 44 7.99 -14.08 -0.07
C PHE A 44 7.34 -15.14 0.84
N ILE A 45 6.14 -14.88 1.34
CA ILE A 45 5.38 -15.83 2.18
C ILE A 45 5.09 -17.11 1.40
N LYS A 46 4.62 -16.98 0.15
CA LYS A 46 4.31 -18.12 -0.72
C LYS A 46 5.55 -18.97 -1.00
N GLN A 47 6.70 -18.35 -1.23
CA GLN A 47 7.97 -19.04 -1.44
C GLN A 47 8.50 -19.71 -0.17
N SER A 48 8.27 -19.10 0.99
CA SER A 48 8.76 -19.59 2.29
C SER A 48 7.87 -20.68 2.90
N GLY A 49 6.67 -20.90 2.35
CA GLY A 49 5.69 -21.85 2.90
C GLY A 49 5.10 -21.44 4.25
N LEU A 50 5.22 -20.17 4.63
CA LEU A 50 4.69 -19.66 5.90
C LEU A 50 3.17 -19.51 5.85
N LEU A 51 2.49 -19.91 6.92
CA LEU A 51 1.05 -19.68 7.06
C LEU A 51 0.78 -18.24 7.50
N LEU A 52 0.08 -17.48 6.66
CA LEU A 52 -0.31 -16.10 6.96
C LEU A 52 -1.72 -16.04 7.57
N THR A 53 -1.82 -15.49 8.77
CA THR A 53 -3.07 -15.21 9.50
C THR A 53 -3.17 -13.71 9.78
N GLN A 54 -4.33 -13.24 10.24
CA GLN A 54 -4.47 -11.82 10.61
C GLN A 54 -3.56 -11.47 11.80
N ASP A 55 -3.47 -12.36 12.79
CA ASP A 55 -2.70 -12.12 14.02
C ASP A 55 -1.19 -12.09 13.77
N ASN A 56 -0.70 -12.88 12.82
CA ASN A 56 0.74 -12.95 12.53
C ASN A 56 1.19 -12.04 11.39
N PHE A 57 0.26 -11.40 10.67
CA PHE A 57 0.57 -10.59 9.49
C PHE A 57 1.61 -9.50 9.76
N VAL A 58 1.33 -8.66 10.77
CA VAL A 58 2.21 -7.53 11.14
C VAL A 58 3.52 -8.01 11.73
N TYR A 59 3.47 -9.07 12.54
CA TYR A 59 4.66 -9.67 13.15
C TYR A 59 5.64 -10.18 12.09
N ILE A 60 5.17 -10.98 11.13
CA ILE A 60 6.01 -11.54 10.08
C ILE A 60 6.52 -10.43 9.15
N LEU A 61 5.68 -9.44 8.82
CA LEU A 61 6.08 -8.28 8.03
C LEU A 61 7.26 -7.55 8.69
N ARG A 62 7.16 -7.22 9.98
CA ARG A 62 8.18 -6.46 10.72
C ARG A 62 9.44 -7.28 11.00
N ASN A 63 9.28 -8.47 11.57
CA ASN A 63 10.38 -9.21 12.20
C ASN A 63 11.04 -10.24 11.27
N VAL A 64 10.38 -10.64 10.19
CA VAL A 64 10.91 -11.65 9.24
C VAL A 64 11.19 -11.03 7.88
N PHE A 65 10.23 -10.32 7.30
CA PHE A 65 10.38 -9.74 5.95
C PHE A 65 11.27 -8.49 5.97
N LEU A 66 10.90 -7.45 6.71
CA LEU A 66 11.69 -6.20 6.76
C LEU A 66 13.02 -6.32 7.51
N ALA A 67 13.23 -7.41 8.25
CA ALA A 67 14.51 -7.75 8.85
C ALA A 67 15.57 -8.15 7.80
N GLN A 68 15.15 -8.69 6.65
CA GLN A 68 16.07 -9.09 5.58
C GLN A 68 16.61 -7.86 4.82
N PRO A 69 17.93 -7.75 4.62
CA PRO A 69 18.53 -6.61 3.93
C PRO A 69 17.98 -6.36 2.52
N GLN A 70 17.64 -7.42 1.78
CA GLN A 70 17.09 -7.34 0.42
C GLN A 70 15.75 -6.60 0.33
N PHE A 71 14.96 -6.58 1.41
CA PHE A 71 13.67 -5.89 1.49
C PHE A 71 13.76 -4.57 2.26
N GLY A 72 14.97 -4.13 2.61
CA GLY A 72 15.22 -2.92 3.38
C GLY A 72 14.66 -1.64 2.73
N LYS A 73 14.50 -1.61 1.40
CA LYS A 73 13.90 -0.48 0.68
C LYS A 73 12.48 -0.15 1.16
N TYR A 74 11.70 -1.17 1.55
CA TYR A 74 10.31 -1.02 1.96
C TYR A 74 10.13 -0.53 3.40
N ARG A 75 11.21 -0.38 4.18
CA ARG A 75 11.14 0.13 5.56
C ARG A 75 10.58 1.56 5.65
N ARG A 76 10.76 2.35 4.60
CA ARG A 76 10.20 3.71 4.51
C ARG A 76 8.74 3.72 4.06
N ASP A 77 8.26 2.59 3.56
CA ASP A 77 6.92 2.47 3.00
C ASP A 77 5.90 1.94 4.02
N VAL A 78 6.39 1.44 5.16
CA VAL A 78 5.58 0.86 6.22
C VAL A 78 5.93 1.50 7.56
N VAL A 79 4.90 2.02 8.24
CA VAL A 79 5.01 2.60 9.59
C VAL A 79 4.21 1.73 10.56
N PHE A 80 4.85 1.26 11.61
CA PHE A 80 4.23 0.50 12.69
C PHE A 80 3.85 1.42 13.84
N ASP A 81 2.84 1.01 14.60
CA ASP A 81 2.51 1.66 15.87
C ASP A 81 3.63 1.43 16.92
N GLU A 82 3.71 2.30 17.93
CA GLU A 82 4.78 2.29 18.96
C GLU A 82 4.84 0.94 19.68
N GLY A 83 3.70 0.26 19.84
CA GLY A 83 3.58 -1.07 20.45
C GLY A 83 3.83 -2.27 19.53
N SER A 84 4.23 -2.07 18.27
CA SER A 84 4.55 -3.11 17.27
C SER A 84 3.43 -4.06 16.83
N SER A 85 2.24 -3.97 17.43
CA SER A 85 1.16 -4.91 17.18
C SER A 85 0.30 -4.57 15.96
N SER A 86 0.45 -3.38 15.38
CA SER A 86 -0.41 -2.92 14.29
C SER A 86 0.33 -2.08 13.25
N LEU A 87 -0.25 -2.05 12.04
CA LEU A 87 0.18 -1.20 10.94
C LEU A 87 -0.43 0.19 11.17
N TYR A 88 0.40 1.21 11.40
CA TYR A 88 -0.07 2.58 11.61
C TYR A 88 -0.33 3.28 10.29
N ALA A 89 0.64 3.26 9.37
CA ALA A 89 0.49 3.86 8.04
C ALA A 89 1.30 3.06 7.02
N SER A 90 0.91 3.18 5.75
CA SER A 90 1.62 2.57 4.64
C SER A 90 1.53 3.47 3.42
N ARG A 91 2.53 3.42 2.55
CA ARG A 91 2.50 4.05 1.22
C ARG A 91 2.90 3.04 0.16
N VAL A 92 2.37 3.22 -1.05
CA VAL A 92 2.70 2.41 -2.22
C VAL A 92 2.94 3.36 -3.40
N PRO A 93 4.19 3.44 -3.90
CA PRO A 93 4.48 4.20 -5.11
C PRO A 93 3.82 3.56 -6.33
N VAL A 94 3.12 4.36 -7.13
CA VAL A 94 2.53 3.96 -8.41
C VAL A 94 3.19 4.76 -9.52
N GLN A 95 3.65 4.09 -10.57
CA GLN A 95 4.28 4.76 -11.69
C GLN A 95 3.25 5.60 -12.45
N LEU A 96 3.53 6.89 -12.64
CA LEU A 96 2.75 7.75 -13.52
C LEU A 96 3.10 7.48 -14.98
N ARG A 97 2.08 7.45 -15.84
CA ARG A 97 2.20 7.26 -17.28
C ARG A 97 1.33 8.30 -17.99
N HIS A 98 1.83 8.82 -19.10
CA HIS A 98 1.05 9.74 -19.96
C HIS A 98 0.54 11.03 -19.26
N VAL A 99 1.16 11.43 -18.15
CA VAL A 99 0.84 12.69 -17.46
C VAL A 99 1.82 13.79 -17.88
N GLY A 100 1.47 14.51 -18.95
CA GLY A 100 2.08 15.82 -19.27
C GLY A 100 1.35 16.97 -18.55
N CYS A 101 1.87 18.20 -18.65
CA CYS A 101 1.28 19.41 -18.02
C CYS A 101 -0.24 19.52 -18.21
N ALA A 102 -0.75 19.22 -19.41
CA ALA A 102 -2.18 19.33 -19.72
C ALA A 102 -3.07 18.35 -18.94
N ASN A 103 -2.53 17.22 -18.48
CA ASN A 103 -3.30 16.14 -17.87
C ASN A 103 -3.14 16.04 -16.34
N GLN A 104 -2.25 16.83 -15.73
CA GLN A 104 -1.95 16.76 -14.28
C GLN A 104 -3.19 16.96 -13.42
N SER A 105 -3.97 18.02 -13.69
CA SER A 105 -5.20 18.32 -12.93
C SER A 105 -6.24 17.20 -13.08
N ARG A 106 -6.43 16.67 -14.30
CA ARG A 106 -7.36 15.58 -14.58
C ARG A 106 -6.94 14.29 -13.86
N ALA A 107 -5.64 13.97 -13.89
CA ALA A 107 -5.09 12.83 -13.17
C ALA A 107 -5.31 12.97 -11.65
N MET A 108 -4.99 14.13 -11.07
CA MET A 108 -5.23 14.37 -9.65
C MET A 108 -6.70 14.31 -9.25
N HIS A 109 -7.61 14.83 -10.09
CA HIS A 109 -9.04 14.70 -9.83
C HIS A 109 -9.49 13.24 -9.84
N LEU A 110 -9.01 12.43 -10.79
CA LEU A 110 -9.31 10.99 -10.83
C LEU A 110 -8.80 10.28 -9.57
N PHE A 111 -7.53 10.52 -9.18
CA PHE A 111 -6.96 9.82 -8.03
C PHE A 111 -7.62 10.21 -6.71
N ARG A 112 -7.97 11.49 -6.52
CA ARG A 112 -8.72 11.94 -5.34
C ARG A 112 -10.10 11.30 -5.29
N ARG A 113 -10.78 11.18 -6.43
CA ARG A 113 -12.07 10.49 -6.50
C ARG A 113 -11.97 9.02 -6.13
N LEU A 114 -10.91 8.32 -6.59
CA LEU A 114 -10.66 6.94 -6.18
C LEU A 114 -10.46 6.84 -4.67
N ALA A 115 -9.67 7.74 -4.08
CA ALA A 115 -9.44 7.79 -2.63
C ALA A 115 -10.72 8.08 -1.84
N GLU A 116 -11.58 8.98 -2.33
CA GLU A 116 -12.90 9.28 -1.73
C GLU A 116 -13.83 8.06 -1.74
N THR A 117 -13.74 7.21 -2.76
CA THR A 117 -14.52 5.97 -2.87
C THR A 117 -13.89 4.78 -2.17
N SER A 118 -12.70 4.94 -1.59
CA SER A 118 -11.99 3.83 -0.95
C SER A 118 -12.68 3.39 0.34
N GLU A 119 -12.61 2.09 0.61
CA GLU A 119 -13.06 1.51 1.87
C GLU A 119 -12.12 1.82 3.04
N ILE A 120 -10.89 2.25 2.74
CA ILE A 120 -9.89 2.59 3.74
C ILE A 120 -9.53 4.08 3.63
N PRO A 121 -9.05 4.71 4.71
CA PRO A 121 -8.62 6.10 4.66
C PRO A 121 -7.35 6.27 3.80
N THR A 122 -7.55 6.42 2.49
CA THR A 122 -6.48 6.60 1.50
C THR A 122 -6.26 8.09 1.24
N GLY A 123 -5.00 8.49 1.13
CA GLY A 123 -4.60 9.78 0.61
C GLY A 123 -3.73 9.60 -0.63
N VAL A 124 -3.85 10.50 -1.59
CA VAL A 124 -3.01 10.51 -2.80
C VAL A 124 -2.14 11.76 -2.82
N TYR A 125 -0.87 11.56 -3.12
CA TYR A 125 0.11 12.61 -3.37
C TYR A 125 0.83 12.33 -4.68
N ALA A 126 1.01 13.38 -5.49
CA ALA A 126 1.83 13.34 -6.69
C ALA A 126 2.62 14.65 -6.80
N ASP A 127 3.89 14.54 -7.16
CA ASP A 127 4.82 15.66 -7.28
C ASP A 127 4.68 16.35 -8.65
N PHE A 128 3.48 16.82 -8.97
CA PHE A 128 3.19 17.49 -10.24
C PHE A 128 3.50 18.99 -10.23
N PHE A 129 3.42 19.62 -9.06
CA PHE A 129 3.49 21.05 -8.87
C PHE A 129 4.69 21.37 -7.97
N GLN A 130 5.83 21.62 -8.60
CA GLN A 130 7.01 22.22 -7.97
C GLN A 130 7.06 23.71 -8.30
#